data_AF-A0AAW5Z0E1-F1
#
_entry.id   AF-A0AAW5Z0E1-F1
#
_cell.length_a   1.000
_cell.length_b   1.000
_cell.length_c   1.000
_cell.angle_alpha   90.00
_cell.angle_beta   90.00
_cell.angle_gamma   90.00
#
_symmetry.space_group_name_H-M   'P 1'
#
loop_
_entity.id
_entity.type
_entity.pdbx_description
1 polymer ?
#
loop_
_entity_poly.entity_id
_entity_poly.type
_entity_poly.pdbx_seq_one_letter_code
_entity_poly.pdbx_strand_id
1 'polypeptide(L)'
;SVREHRTAVDWAEEIKYMVDEMYPEAEKIILVMDNLNTHKPSALYKAFKPEEARRIIKKLEIHYTPKHGSWLDIAEIELNVMTRQCLSRRIPDIETLREELS
;
A
#
# COMPACT_ATOMS: atom_id res chain seq x y z
N SER A 1 1.68 -2.28 7.33
CA SER A 1 1.48 -3.41 8.26
C SER A 1 2.26 -4.66 7.83
N VAL A 2 2.59 -5.59 8.74
CA VAL A 2 3.14 -6.92 8.38
C VAL A 2 2.03 -7.99 8.49
N ARG A 3 1.75 -8.69 7.38
CA ARG A 3 0.69 -9.71 7.25
C ARG A 3 1.26 -10.98 6.62
N GLU A 4 0.68 -12.14 6.94
CA GLU A 4 1.10 -13.43 6.34
C GLU A 4 0.80 -13.52 4.84
N HIS A 5 -0.28 -12.88 4.42
CA HIS A 5 -0.74 -12.88 3.05
C HIS A 5 -1.03 -11.46 2.59
N ARG A 6 -0.91 -11.26 1.28
CA ARG A 6 -1.32 -10.03 0.61
C ARG A 6 -2.57 -10.29 -0.20
N THR A 7 -3.65 -9.62 0.14
CA THR A 7 -4.95 -9.71 -0.54
C THR A 7 -5.40 -8.35 -1.04
N ALA A 8 -6.41 -8.35 -1.91
CA ALA A 8 -7.08 -7.13 -2.33
C ALA A 8 -7.76 -6.39 -1.17
N VAL A 9 -8.20 -7.12 -0.13
CA VAL A 9 -8.83 -6.51 1.05
C VAL A 9 -7.78 -5.80 1.90
N ASP A 10 -6.61 -6.42 2.10
CA ASP A 10 -5.50 -5.78 2.82
C ASP A 10 -5.11 -4.46 2.15
N TRP A 11 -4.97 -4.45 0.83
CA TRP A 11 -4.69 -3.23 0.09
C TRP A 11 -5.77 -2.16 0.28
N ALA A 12 -7.05 -2.55 0.24
CA ALA A 12 -8.16 -1.62 0.45
C ALA A 12 -8.13 -0.98 1.85
N GLU A 13 -7.73 -1.72 2.87
CA GLU A 13 -7.56 -1.21 4.24
C GLU A 13 -6.40 -0.22 4.34
N GLU A 14 -5.24 -0.50 3.74
CA GLU A 14 -4.10 0.44 3.73
C GLU A 14 -4.46 1.74 3.00
N ILE A 15 -5.22 1.66 1.89
CA ILE A 15 -5.71 2.84 1.17
C ILE A 15 -6.70 3.65 2.02
N LYS A 16 -7.61 2.99 2.73
CA LYS A 16 -8.53 3.68 3.64
C LYS A 16 -7.76 4.38 4.76
N TYR A 17 -6.78 3.71 5.37
CA TYR A 17 -5.91 4.29 6.39
C TYR A 17 -5.18 5.53 5.87
N MET A 18 -4.62 5.46 4.66
CA MET A 18 -3.96 6.60 4.02
C MET A 18 -4.92 7.79 3.83
N VAL A 19 -6.15 7.53 3.42
CA VAL A 19 -7.15 8.57 3.11
C VAL A 19 -7.77 9.19 4.36
N ASP A 20 -7.97 8.41 5.41
CA ASP A 20 -8.69 8.83 6.62
C ASP A 20 -7.77 9.25 7.75
N GLU A 21 -6.57 8.66 7.87
CA GLU A 21 -5.67 8.89 9.01
C GLU A 21 -4.39 9.65 8.61
N MET A 22 -3.74 9.25 7.51
CA MET A 22 -2.49 9.89 7.09
C MET A 22 -2.71 11.26 6.44
N TYR A 23 -3.73 11.36 5.58
CA TYR A 23 -4.02 12.57 4.81
C TYR A 23 -5.52 12.94 4.85
N PRO A 24 -6.14 13.09 6.05
CA PRO A 24 -7.57 13.37 6.20
C PRO A 24 -7.98 14.67 5.51
N GLU A 25 -7.15 15.70 5.58
CA GLU A 25 -7.44 17.04 5.07
C GLU A 25 -7.12 17.19 3.57
N ALA A 26 -6.51 16.18 2.94
CA ALA A 26 -6.21 16.24 1.51
C ALA A 26 -7.51 16.17 0.70
N GLU A 27 -7.74 17.19 -0.14
CA GLU A 27 -8.83 17.18 -1.13
C GLU A 27 -8.58 16.09 -2.19
N LYS A 28 -7.32 15.93 -2.58
CA LYS A 28 -6.87 14.92 -3.54
C LYS A 28 -5.50 14.35 -3.14
N ILE A 29 -5.34 13.04 -3.29
CA ILE A 29 -4.08 12.32 -3.09
C ILE A 29 -3.66 11.75 -4.44
N ILE A 30 -2.50 12.19 -4.93
CA ILE A 30 -1.85 11.62 -6.12
C ILE A 30 -1.08 10.38 -5.65
N LEU A 31 -1.64 9.21 -5.93
CA LEU A 31 -1.07 7.93 -5.55
C LEU A 31 -0.35 7.31 -6.75
N VAL A 32 0.98 7.28 -6.66
CA VAL A 32 1.83 6.53 -7.59
C VAL A 32 2.10 5.15 -7.00
N MET A 33 1.82 4.08 -7.74
CA MET A 33 2.07 2.71 -7.26
C MET A 33 2.34 1.72 -8.39
N ASP A 34 2.84 0.54 -8.06
CA ASP A 34 3.06 -0.56 -9.00
C ASP A 34 1.76 -1.13 -9.59
N ASN A 35 1.89 -1.79 -10.74
CA ASN A 35 0.78 -2.38 -11.49
C ASN A 35 0.49 -3.83 -11.05
N LEU A 36 0.29 -4.02 -9.75
CA LEU A 36 -0.03 -5.31 -9.18
C LEU A 36 -1.52 -5.65 -9.32
N ASN A 37 -1.86 -6.94 -9.45
CA ASN A 37 -3.23 -7.39 -9.66
C ASN A 37 -4.22 -7.00 -8.55
N THR A 38 -3.75 -6.79 -7.31
CA THR A 38 -4.54 -6.34 -6.15
C THR A 38 -4.72 -4.82 -6.10
N HIS A 39 -3.88 -4.05 -6.79
CA HIS A 39 -3.87 -2.58 -6.77
C HIS A 39 -4.89 -2.05 -7.77
N LYS A 40 -6.17 -2.25 -7.46
CA LYS A 40 -7.28 -1.86 -8.34
C LYS A 40 -8.38 -1.19 -7.53
N PRO A 41 -9.02 -0.13 -8.03
CA PRO A 41 -10.17 0.48 -7.36
C PRO A 41 -11.30 -0.51 -7.03
N SER A 42 -11.46 -1.58 -7.80
CA SER A 42 -12.42 -2.65 -7.51
C SER A 42 -12.19 -3.34 -6.17
N ALA A 43 -10.96 -3.34 -5.64
CA ALA A 43 -10.66 -3.89 -4.33
C ALA A 43 -11.34 -3.13 -3.20
N LEU A 44 -11.53 -1.80 -3.34
CA LEU A 44 -12.28 -1.00 -2.37
C LEU A 44 -13.76 -1.41 -2.32
N TYR A 45 -14.36 -1.71 -3.48
CA TYR A 45 -15.74 -2.24 -3.54
C TYR A 45 -15.86 -3.69 -3.05
N LYS A 46 -14.75 -4.44 -3.04
CA LYS A 46 -14.71 -5.78 -2.44
C LYS A 46 -14.68 -5.70 -0.91
N ALA A 47 -13.99 -4.71 -0.35
CA ALA A 47 -13.79 -4.57 1.09
C ALA A 47 -14.88 -3.73 1.79
N PHE A 48 -15.43 -2.72 1.13
CA PHE A 48 -16.31 -1.74 1.76
C PHE A 48 -17.66 -1.60 1.05
N LYS A 49 -18.63 -1.01 1.75
CA LYS A 49 -19.91 -0.63 1.15
C LYS A 49 -19.71 0.35 -0.02
N PRO A 50 -20.58 0.33 -1.04
CA PRO A 50 -20.42 1.18 -2.22
C PRO A 50 -20.25 2.67 -1.93
N GLU A 51 -20.95 3.22 -0.94
CA GLU A 51 -20.83 4.64 -0.58
C GLU A 51 -19.42 4.96 -0.07
N GLU A 52 -18.88 4.10 0.78
CA GLU A 52 -17.56 4.25 1.39
C GLU A 52 -16.44 4.06 0.36
N ALA A 53 -16.52 2.99 -0.44
CA ALA A 53 -15.60 2.77 -1.54
C ALA A 53 -15.56 3.97 -2.50
N ARG A 54 -16.74 4.55 -2.81
CA ARG A 54 -16.82 5.73 -3.68
C ARG A 54 -16.23 6.98 -3.03
N ARG A 55 -16.44 7.20 -1.72
CA ARG A 55 -15.84 8.31 -0.95
C ARG A 55 -14.32 8.26 -1.04
N ILE A 56 -13.74 7.09 -0.78
CA ILE A 56 -12.29 6.85 -0.83
C ILE A 56 -11.76 7.10 -2.26
N ILE A 57 -12.36 6.46 -3.27
CA ILE A 57 -11.90 6.59 -4.67
C ILE A 57 -11.94 8.05 -5.16
N LYS A 58 -12.93 8.85 -4.73
CA LYS A 58 -13.03 10.25 -5.14
C LYS A 58 -11.81 11.08 -4.71
N LYS A 59 -11.22 10.78 -3.55
CA LYS A 59 -9.99 11.44 -3.07
C LYS A 59 -8.73 10.98 -3.79
N LEU A 60 -8.75 9.89 -4.55
CA LEU A 60 -7.55 9.34 -5.17
C LEU A 60 -7.42 9.75 -6.64
N GLU A 61 -6.20 10.12 -7.04
CA GLU A 61 -5.74 10.13 -8.43
C GLU A 61 -4.63 9.09 -8.55
N ILE A 62 -4.85 8.05 -9.33
CA ILE A 62 -3.96 6.89 -9.35
C ILE A 62 -3.12 6.90 -10.63
N HIS A 63 -1.81 6.84 -10.47
CA HIS A 63 -0.83 6.65 -11.53
C HIS A 63 -0.10 5.32 -11.33
N TYR A 64 -0.19 4.43 -12.31
CA TYR A 64 0.53 3.16 -12.24
C TYR A 64 1.90 3.28 -12.88
N THR A 65 2.94 2.73 -12.23
CA THR A 65 4.23 2.56 -12.89
C THR A 65 4.11 1.56 -14.06
N PRO A 66 4.93 1.70 -15.13
CA PRO A 66 4.90 0.78 -16.24
C PRO A 66 5.13 -0.67 -15.81
N LYS A 67 4.49 -1.62 -16.50
CA LYS A 67 4.77 -3.03 -16.29
C LYS A 67 6.25 -3.30 -16.56
N HIS A 68 6.90 -4.05 -15.67
CA HIS A 68 8.35 -4.33 -15.70
C HIS A 68 9.23 -3.07 -15.56
N GLY A 69 8.67 -1.94 -15.12
CA GLY A 69 9.36 -0.68 -14.87
C GLY A 69 9.64 -0.46 -13.38
N SER A 70 10.01 -1.51 -12.65
CA SER A 70 10.23 -1.48 -11.20
C SER A 70 11.26 -0.43 -10.77
N TRP A 71 12.26 -0.17 -11.61
CA TRP A 71 13.28 0.87 -11.43
C TRP A 71 12.74 2.32 -11.40
N LEU A 72 11.49 2.55 -11.80
CA LEU A 72 10.81 3.85 -11.69
C LEU A 72 9.94 3.95 -10.42
N ASP A 73 9.85 2.88 -9.64
CA ASP A 73 9.03 2.85 -8.43
C ASP A 73 9.82 3.41 -7.23
N ILE A 74 9.37 4.56 -6.72
CA ILE A 74 9.99 5.23 -5.57
C ILE A 74 9.90 4.35 -4.32
N ALA A 75 8.84 3.54 -4.17
CA ALA A 75 8.69 2.64 -3.03
C ALA A 75 9.78 1.56 -3.02
N GLU A 76 10.25 1.10 -4.18
CA GLU A 76 11.34 0.11 -4.24
C GLU A 76 12.68 0.66 -3.73
N ILE A 77 12.93 1.96 -3.90
CA ILE A 77 14.13 2.61 -3.36
C ILE A 77 14.10 2.57 -1.83
N GLU A 78 12.97 2.94 -1.22
CA GLU A 78 12.80 2.92 0.23
C GLU A 78 12.91 1.49 0.78
N LEU A 79 12.25 0.52 0.14
CA LEU A 79 12.34 -0.89 0.50
C LEU A 79 13.77 -1.43 0.41
N ASN A 80 14.57 -0.97 -0.57
CA ASN A 80 15.98 -1.34 -0.66
C ASN A 80 16.79 -0.82 0.53
N VAL A 81 16.57 0.44 0.94
CA VAL A 81 17.23 1.04 2.11
C VAL A 81 16.86 0.29 3.38
N MET A 82 15.56 0.05 3.60
CA MET A 82 15.06 -0.74 4.73
C MET A 82 15.67 -2.15 4.77
N THR A 83 15.75 -2.82 3.61
CA THR A 83 16.34 -4.16 3.51
C THR A 83 17.80 -4.16 3.93
N ARG A 84 18.57 -3.15 3.52
CA ARG A 84 20.01 -3.06 3.79
C ARG A 84 20.33 -2.63 5.21
N GLN A 85 19.49 -1.80 5.83
CA GLN A 85 19.76 -1.20 7.14
C GLN A 85 19.09 -1.95 8.30
N CYS A 86 17.91 -2.53 8.07
CA CYS A 86 17.12 -3.17 9.13
C CYS A 86 17.02 -4.69 8.93
N LEU A 87 16.78 -5.14 7.69
CA LEU A 87 16.43 -6.54 7.40
C LEU A 87 17.59 -7.38 6.84
N SER A 88 18.84 -6.90 6.91
CA SER A 88 20.01 -7.58 6.34
C SER A 88 20.52 -8.76 7.19
N ARG A 89 19.59 -9.54 7.75
CA ARG A 89 19.82 -10.69 8.64
C ARG A 89 18.64 -11.65 8.56
N ARG A 90 18.82 -12.88 9.06
CA ARG A 90 17.71 -13.83 9.17
C ARG A 90 16.73 -13.34 10.24
N ILE A 91 15.46 -13.28 9.88
CA ILE A 91 14.35 -13.01 10.80
C ILE A 91 13.60 -14.34 10.99
N PRO A 92 13.45 -14.82 12.25
CA PRO A 92 12.99 -16.19 12.51
C PRO A 92 11.49 -16.37 12.30
N ASP A 93 10.69 -15.32 12.50
CA ASP A 93 9.23 -15.35 12.42
C ASP A 93 8.64 -13.95 12.12
N ILE A 94 7.34 -13.94 11.84
CA ILE A 94 6.61 -12.73 11.43
C ILE A 94 6.41 -11.75 12.59
N GLU A 95 6.39 -12.21 13.85
CA GLU A 95 6.25 -11.34 15.02
C GLU A 95 7.52 -10.51 15.22
N THR A 96 8.69 -11.17 15.11
CA THR A 96 9.98 -10.47 15.10
C THR A 96 10.03 -9.44 13.97
N LEU A 97 9.51 -9.77 12.78
CA LEU A 97 9.45 -8.81 11.67
C LEU A 97 8.54 -7.61 11.97
N ARG A 98 7.44 -7.79 12.72
CA ARG A 98 6.56 -6.68 13.13
C ARG A 98 7.27 -5.72 14.07
N GLU A 99 7.97 -6.24 15.06
CA GLU A 99 8.69 -5.44 16.05
C GLU A 99 9.77 -4.56 15.40
N GLU A 100 10.48 -5.08 14.39
CA GLU A 100 11.53 -4.34 13.67
C GLU A 100 11.00 -3.22 12.76
N LEU A 101 9.75 -3.33 12.33
CA LEU A 101 9.11 -2.41 11.37
C LEU A 101 8.09 -1.47 12.04
N SER A 102 7.98 -1.51 13.37
CA SER A 102 7.13 -0.61 14.17
C SER A 102 7.90 0.65 14.58
#